data_AF-A0A3P5YV76-F1
#
_entry.id   AF-A0A3P5YV76-F1
#
_cell.length_a   1.000
_cell.length_b   1.000
_cell.length_c   1.000
_cell.angle_alpha   90.00
_cell.angle_beta   90.00
_cell.angle_gamma   90.00
#
_symmetry.space_group_name_H-M   'P 1'
#
loop_
_entity.id
_entity.type
_entity.pdbx_description
1 polymer ?
#
loop_
_entity_poly.entity_id
_entity_poly.type
_entity_poly.pdbx_seq_one_letter_code
_entity_poly.pdbx_strand_id
1 'polypeptide(L)' 'MNLIISVNMKRLTLHELMGVFEEEGAQVMSANLQNLNDRTAYTIIAQAIISRIGIDPSRIEKRVRDIIF' A
#
# COMPACT_ATOMS: atom_id res chain seq x y z
N MET A 1 5.09 -8.71 1.10
CA MET A 1 4.66 -7.71 2.09
C MET A 1 3.16 -7.51 1.94
N ASN A 2 2.45 -7.46 3.07
CA ASN A 2 1.02 -7.19 3.08
C ASN A 2 0.82 -5.87 3.82
N LEU A 3 0.14 -4.92 3.18
CA LEU A 3 -0.27 -3.67 3.78
C LEU A 3 -1.77 -3.70 4.01
N ILE A 4 -2.18 -3.43 5.24
CA ILE A 4 -3.60 -3.32 5.63
C ILE A 4 -3.76 -1.95 6.26
N ILE A 5 -4.65 -1.14 5.69
CA ILE A 5 -4.94 0.20 6.18
C ILE A 5 -6.45 0.35 6.30
N SER A 6 -6.90 0.97 7.39
CA SER A 6 -8.28 1.46 7.52
C SER A 6 -8.24 2.97 7.69
N VAL A 7 -8.88 3.70 6.78
CA VAL A 7 -8.99 5.17 6.83
C VAL A 7 -10.45 5.60 6.89
N ASN A 8 -10.69 6.69 7.63
CA ASN A 8 -12.01 7.34 7.74
C ASN A 8 -12.19 8.45 6.69
N MET A 9 -11.18 8.70 5.85
CA MET A 9 -11.18 9.78 4.86
C MET A 9 -11.65 9.30 3.49
N LYS A 10 -12.57 10.06 2.89
CA LYS A 10 -12.99 9.89 1.50
C LYS A 10 -11.87 10.40 0.59
N ARG A 11 -11.30 9.48 -0.20
CA ARG A 11 -10.30 9.67 -1.28
C ARG A 11 -8.86 9.44 -0.86
N LEU A 12 -8.56 8.22 -0.46
CA LEU A 12 -7.23 7.68 -0.70
C LEU A 12 -7.17 7.14 -2.13
N THR A 13 -6.23 7.63 -2.92
CA THR A 13 -6.05 7.24 -4.32
C THR A 13 -5.25 5.94 -4.36
N LEU A 14 -5.93 4.81 -4.68
CA LEU A 14 -5.29 3.49 -4.71
C LEU A 14 -4.05 3.46 -5.63
N HIS A 15 -4.09 4.20 -6.73
CA HIS A 15 -2.98 4.36 -7.66
C HIS A 15 -1.73 4.95 -6.98
N GLU A 16 -1.87 5.96 -6.11
CA GLU A 16 -0.74 6.55 -5.39
C GLU A 16 -0.13 5.56 -4.41
N LEU A 17 -0.97 4.79 -3.70
CA LEU A 17 -0.48 3.71 -2.84
C LEU A 17 0.30 2.68 -3.65
N MET A 18 -0.25 2.21 -4.77
CA MET A 18 0.43 1.22 -5.63
C MET A 18 1.77 1.75 -6.17
N GLY A 19 1.83 3.02 -6.56
CA GLY A 19 3.07 3.66 -7.02
C GLY A 19 4.19 3.63 -5.98
N VAL A 20 3.87 3.82 -4.69
CA VAL A 20 4.88 3.69 -3.62
C VAL A 20 5.50 2.29 -3.59
N PHE A 21 4.71 1.24 -3.79
CA PHE A 21 5.25 -0.13 -3.83
C PHE A 21 6.17 -0.32 -5.04
N GLU A 22 5.72 0.08 -6.22
CA GLU A 22 6.46 -0.11 -7.47
C GLU A 22 7.80 0.64 -7.46
N GLU A 23 7.81 1.88 -6.98
CA GLU A 23 9.01 2.70 -6.84
C GLU A 23 10.01 2.16 -5.82
N GLU A 24 9.54 1.46 -4.78
CA GLU A 24 10.38 0.79 -3.78
C GLU A 24 10.73 -0.65 -4.18
N GLY A 25 10.52 -1.03 -5.44
CA GLY A 25 10.93 -2.32 -5.99
C GLY A 25 9.99 -3.48 -5.65
N ALA A 26 8.75 -3.18 -5.26
CA ALA A 26 7.71 -4.17 -4.99
C ALA A 26 6.67 -4.21 -6.12
N GLN A 27 6.43 -5.41 -6.66
CA GLN A 27 5.34 -5.66 -7.58
C GLN A 27 4.04 -5.88 -6.80
N VAL A 28 2.99 -5.12 -7.12
CA VAL A 28 1.66 -5.32 -6.54
C VAL A 28 1.00 -6.54 -7.18
N MET A 29 0.64 -7.52 -6.34
CA MET A 29 -0.02 -8.77 -6.74
C MET A 29 -1.53 -8.68 -6.63
N SER A 30 -2.02 -8.03 -5.58
CA SER A 30 -3.44 -7.73 -5.46
C SER A 30 -3.65 -6.46 -4.65
N ALA A 31 -4.72 -5.76 -4.98
CA ALA A 31 -5.21 -4.60 -4.26
C ALA A 31 -6.72 -4.77 -4.07
N ASN A 32 -7.14 -4.86 -2.81
CA ASN A 32 -8.54 -5.03 -2.43
C ASN A 32 -8.99 -3.81 -1.66
N LEU A 33 -10.20 -3.35 -1.97
CA LEU A 33 -10.88 -2.26 -1.29
C LEU A 33 -12.17 -2.79 -0.68
N GLN A 34 -12.38 -2.51 0.60
CA GLN A 34 -13.60 -2.86 1.33
C GLN A 34 -14.18 -1.60 1.94
N ASN A 35 -15.41 -1.27 1.56
CA ASN A 35 -16.14 -0.17 2.17
C ASN A 35 -16.95 -0.70 3.36
N LEU A 36 -16.64 -0.20 4.54
CA LEU A 36 -17.30 -0.49 5.80
C LEU A 36 -18.02 0.79 6.24
N ASN A 37 -19.24 1.06 5.76
CA ASN A 37 -20.08 2.23 6.10
C ASN A 37 -19.36 3.59 6.23
N ASP A 38 -18.70 3.85 7.36
CA ASP A 38 -17.91 5.06 7.67
C ASP A 38 -16.44 4.99 7.24
N ARG A 39 -15.88 3.79 7.03
CA ARG A 39 -14.45 3.55 6.76
C ARG A 39 -14.23 2.81 5.45
N THR A 40 -13.06 3.05 4.86
CA THR A 40 -12.56 2.25 3.75
C THR A 40 -11.32 1.52 4.21
N ALA A 41 -11.32 0.19 4.04
CA ALA A 41 -10.17 -0.66 4.26
C ALA A 41 -9.50 -1.00 2.93
N TYR A 42 -8.18 -0.89 2.90
CA TYR A 42 -7.33 -1.20 1.76
C TYR A 42 -6.39 -2.34 2.15
N THR A 43 -6.36 -3.39 1.34
CA THR A 43 -5.43 -4.50 1.48
C THR A 43 -4.60 -4.62 0.22
N ILE A 44 -3.29 -4.37 0.32
CA ILE A 44 -2.35 -4.51 -0.79
C ILE A 44 -1.40 -5.66 -0.47
N ILE A 45 -1.33 -6.63 -1.38
CA ILE A 45 -0.36 -7.72 -1.34
C ILE A 45 0.68 -7.43 -2.41
N ALA A 46 1.93 -7.32 -2.01
CA ALA A 46 3.04 -7.03 -2.89
C ALA A 46 4.23 -7.96 -2.63
N GLN A 47 5.05 -8.18 -3.66
CA GLN A 47 6.25 -9.00 -3.59
C GLN A 47 7.46 -8.22 -4.11
N ALA A 48 8.64 -8.45 -3.55
CA ALA A 48 9.87 -7.90 -4.12
C ALA A 48 10.05 -8.36 -5.58
N ILE A 49 10.32 -7.43 -6.49
CA ILE A 49 10.59 -7.75 -7.89
C ILE A 49 11.86 -8.62 -8.00
N ILE A 50 12.86 -8.32 -7.15
CA ILE A 50 14.12 -9.06 -7.09
C ILE A 50 14.23 -9.71 -5.71
N SER A 51 13.92 -11.01 -5.62
CA SER A 51 13.92 -11.77 -4.36
C SER A 51 15.25 -11.73 -3.60
N ARG A 52 16.39 -11.57 -4.31
CA ARG A 52 17.73 -11.49 -3.68
C ARG A 52 18.02 -10.16 -2.99
N ILE A 53 17.34 -9.08 -3.41
CA ILE A 53 17.51 -7.73 -2.86
C ILE A 53 16.44 -7.47 -1.78
N GLY A 54 15.25 -8.04 -1.97
CA GLY A 54 14.12 -7.79 -1.07
C GLY A 54 13.55 -6.38 -1.26
N ILE A 55 12.83 -5.91 -0.25
CA ILE A 55 12.21 -4.57 -0.18
C ILE A 55 12.37 -4.05 1.25
N ASP A 56 12.47 -2.74 1.42
CA ASP A 56 12.48 -2.11 2.75
C ASP A 56 11.05 -1.72 3.16
N PRO A 57 10.39 -2.50 4.03
CA PRO A 57 9.03 -2.21 4.45
C PRO A 57 8.93 -0.90 5.24
N SER A 58 10.00 -0.45 5.91
CA SER A 58 10.00 0.76 6.73
C SER A 58 9.92 2.01 5.85
N ARG A 59 10.60 1.99 4.69
CA ARG A 59 10.56 3.07 3.71
C ARG A 59 9.20 3.17 3.05
N ILE A 60 8.60 2.02 2.71
CA ILE A 60 7.22 1.94 2.20
C ILE A 60 6.24 2.48 3.24
N GLU A 61 6.32 2.04 4.49
CA GLU A 61 5.43 2.50 5.57
C GLU A 61 5.50 4.02 5.72
N LYS A 62 6.72 4.59 5.78
CA LYS A 62 6.92 6.04 5.91
C LYS A 62 6.22 6.80 4.77
N ARG A 63 6.47 6.41 3.53
CA ARG A 63 5.88 7.08 2.35
C ARG A 63 4.36 6.92 2.28
N VAL A 64 3.85 5.77 2.68
CA VAL A 64 2.41 5.52 2.78
C VAL A 64 1.78 6.44 3.84
N ARG A 65 2.44 6.65 4.98
CA ARG A 65 1.98 7.60 6.00
C ARG A 65 1.97 9.04 5.47
N ASP A 66 2.97 9.45 4.70
CA ASP A 66 3.04 10.78 4.09
C ASP A 66 1.89 11.06 3.09
N ILE A 67 1.21 10.01 2.58
CA ILE A 67 0.02 10.12 1.72
C ILE A 67 -1.27 10.19 2.56
N ILE A 68 -1.29 9.53 3.72
CA ILE A 68 -2.50 9.34 4.54
C ILE A 68 -2.68 10.45 5.58
N PHE A 69 -1.58 11.03 6.08
CA PHE A 69 -1.55 12.04 7.14
C PHE A 69 -1.04 13.38 6.63
#